data_AF-A0A6G6Y8H2-F1
#
_entry.id   AF-A0A6G6Y8H2-F1
#
_cell.length_a   1.000
_cell.length_b   1.000
_cell.length_c   1.000
_cell.angle_alpha   90.00
_cell.angle_beta   90.00
_cell.angle_gamma   90.00
#
_symmetry.space_group_name_H-M   'P 1'
#
loop_
_entity.id
_entity.type
_entity.pdbx_description
1 polymer ?
#
loop_
_entity_poly.entity_id
_entity_poly.type
_entity_poly.pdbx_seq_one_letter_code
_entity_poly.pdbx_strand_id
1 'polypeptide(L)'
;MHWTVGHLDDPGANLDLALGSWGEGSTSGDRVAVSLLYRQPEESPPAVMVIDATDRTVAKSDLVSAALRRRDVVGTPLARQVFDIVDAILLQDPRFF
;
A
#
# COMPACT_ATOMS: atom_id res chain seq x y z
N MET A 1 -3.09 -7.40 -14.43
CA MET A 1 -2.56 -6.18 -13.78
C MET A 1 -1.98 -5.22 -14.84
N HIS A 2 -2.62 -4.08 -15.07
CA HIS A 2 -2.21 -3.12 -16.11
C HIS A 2 -1.66 -1.81 -15.53
N TRP A 3 -0.60 -1.87 -14.71
CA TRP A 3 -0.05 -0.64 -14.12
C TRP A 3 1.33 -0.30 -14.68
N THR A 4 1.37 0.89 -15.25
CA THR A 4 2.49 1.64 -15.84
C THR A 4 2.99 1.17 -17.21
N VAL A 5 2.71 1.99 -18.23
CA VAL A 5 3.46 1.98 -19.49
C VAL A 5 4.95 2.11 -19.16
N GLY A 6 5.74 1.10 -19.51
CA GLY A 6 7.18 1.05 -19.21
C GLY A 6 7.62 0.11 -18.08
N HIS A 7 6.69 -0.55 -17.38
CA HIS A 7 6.98 -1.53 -16.32
C HIS A 7 6.35 -2.91 -16.57
N LEU A 8 6.17 -3.27 -17.86
CA LEU A 8 5.54 -4.54 -18.27
C LEU A 8 6.33 -5.78 -17.80
N ASP A 9 7.63 -5.62 -17.58
CA ASP A 9 8.53 -6.70 -17.16
C ASP A 9 8.72 -6.77 -15.63
N ASP A 10 8.15 -5.83 -14.86
CA ASP A 10 8.25 -5.86 -13.41
C ASP A 10 7.25 -6.88 -12.84
N PRO A 11 7.69 -7.88 -12.06
CA PRO A 11 6.84 -8.99 -11.60
C PRO A 11 5.84 -8.59 -10.48
N GLY A 12 5.55 -7.30 -10.33
CA GLY A 12 4.74 -6.79 -9.24
C GLY A 12 4.45 -5.29 -9.31
N ALA A 13 3.60 -4.84 -8.40
CA ALA A 13 3.25 -3.43 -8.25
C ALA A 13 3.35 -3.00 -6.79
N ASN A 14 3.83 -1.79 -6.58
CA ASN A 14 3.80 -1.18 -5.26
C ASN A 14 2.45 -0.46 -5.05
N LEU A 15 1.87 -0.64 -3.87
CA LEU A 15 0.67 0.05 -3.44
C LEU A 15 0.99 0.87 -2.19
N ASP A 16 0.77 2.18 -2.26
CA ASP A 16 0.95 3.08 -1.14
C ASP A 16 -0.42 3.51 -0.60
N LEU A 17 -0.64 3.33 0.70
CA LEU A 17 -1.86 3.72 1.39
C LEU A 17 -1.54 4.85 2.38
N ALA A 18 -2.31 5.94 2.29
CA ALA A 18 -2.34 6.99 3.31
C ALA A 18 -3.54 6.76 4.22
N LEU A 19 -3.28 6.22 5.42
CA LEU A 19 -4.29 5.77 6.36
C LEU A 19 -4.48 6.76 7.50
N GLY A 20 -5.74 7.04 7.85
CA GLY A 20 -6.09 7.98 8.89
C GLY A 20 -7.30 8.83 8.50
N SER A 21 -7.49 9.94 9.19
CA SER A 21 -8.64 10.82 8.98
C SER A 21 -8.53 11.63 7.69
N TRP A 22 -9.64 11.76 6.98
CA TRP A 22 -9.82 12.61 5.81
C TRP A 22 -11.07 13.47 5.97
N GLY A 23 -11.13 14.61 5.29
CA GLY A 23 -12.26 15.54 5.34
C GLY A 23 -11.95 16.83 6.11
N GLU A 24 -12.98 17.64 6.37
CA GLU A 24 -12.83 18.91 7.06
C GLU A 24 -12.18 18.75 8.44
N GLY A 25 -11.27 19.68 8.77
CA GLY A 25 -10.54 19.68 10.03
C GLY A 25 -9.39 18.67 10.13
N SER A 26 -9.25 17.74 9.19
CA SER A 26 -8.12 16.79 9.17
C SER A 26 -6.88 17.39 8.51
N THR A 27 -5.70 17.00 9.00
CA THR A 27 -4.39 17.41 8.50
C THR A 27 -3.55 16.20 8.15
N SER A 28 -2.37 16.40 7.55
CA SER A 28 -1.41 15.31 7.34
C SER A 28 -0.95 14.68 8.65
N GLY A 29 -1.01 15.43 9.76
CA GLY A 29 -0.81 14.95 11.13
C GLY A 29 -1.64 13.71 11.46
N ASP A 30 -2.85 13.61 10.91
CA ASP A 30 -3.81 12.56 11.21
C ASP A 30 -3.63 11.31 10.33
N ARG A 31 -2.57 11.26 9.50
CA ARG A 31 -2.36 10.21 8.51
C ARG A 31 -0.95 9.66 8.51
N VAL A 32 -0.86 8.35 8.33
CA VAL A 32 0.39 7.61 8.16
C VAL A 32 0.42 6.89 6.82
N ALA A 33 1.61 6.70 6.27
CA ALA A 33 1.81 5.90 5.06
C ALA A 33 2.19 4.46 5.40
N VAL A 34 1.52 3.53 4.73
CA VAL A 34 1.86 2.10 4.69
C VAL A 34 2.03 1.71 3.23
N SER A 35 3.10 0.98 2.93
CA SER A 35 3.40 0.51 1.58
C SER A 35 3.32 -1.00 1.50
N LEU A 36 2.83 -1.50 0.38
CA LEU A 36 2.75 -2.91 0.07
C LEU A 36 3.35 -3.20 -1.30
N LEU A 37 3.83 -4.42 -1.46
CA LEU A 37 4.24 -4.98 -2.73
C LEU A 37 3.30 -6.14 -3.08
N TYR A 38 2.57 -5.98 -4.18
CA TYR A 38 1.91 -7.06 -4.87
C TYR A 38 2.91 -7.76 -5.78
N ARG A 39 2.92 -9.09 -5.77
CA ARG A 39 3.67 -9.92 -6.72
C ARG A 39 2.75 -10.95 -7.35
N GLN A 40 2.96 -11.21 -8.64
CA GLN A 40 2.29 -12.27 -9.37
C GLN A 40 3.33 -13.15 -10.06
N PRO A 41 3.87 -14.17 -9.36
CA PRO A 41 4.77 -15.13 -9.97
C PRO A 41 4.02 -16.04 -10.95
N GLU A 42 4.69 -16.54 -11.98
CA GLU A 42 4.06 -17.43 -12.98
C GLU A 42 3.49 -18.72 -12.36
N GLU A 43 4.17 -19.27 -11.36
CA GLU A 43 3.86 -20.59 -10.78
C GLU A 43 3.13 -20.53 -9.43
N SER A 44 2.75 -19.36 -8.93
CA SER A 44 2.06 -19.25 -7.64
C SER A 44 0.96 -18.19 -7.63
N PRO A 45 -0.03 -18.33 -6.73
CA PRO A 45 -1.07 -17.33 -6.59
C PRO A 45 -0.48 -15.94 -6.28
N PRO A 46 -1.14 -14.86 -6.72
CA PRO A 46 -0.71 -13.52 -6.35
C PRO A 46 -0.64 -13.33 -4.84
N ALA A 47 0.36 -12.59 -4.39
CA ALA A 47 0.59 -12.32 -2.98
C ALA A 47 0.86 -10.84 -2.75
N VAL A 48 0.39 -10.33 -1.61
CA VAL A 48 0.67 -8.97 -1.15
C VAL A 48 1.44 -9.01 0.15
N MET A 49 2.46 -8.17 0.26
CA MET A 49 3.29 -8.06 1.45
C MET A 49 3.51 -6.60 1.84
N VAL A 50 3.39 -6.30 3.13
CA VAL A 50 3.80 -4.98 3.66
C VAL A 50 5.32 -4.79 3.48
N ILE A 51 5.75 -3.65 2.97
CA ILE A 51 7.15 -3.28 2.81
C ILE A 51 7.44 -2.00 3.60
N ASP A 52 8.72 -1.60 3.68
CA ASP A 52 9.09 -0.35 4.33
C ASP A 52 8.63 0.85 3.49
N ALA A 53 7.71 1.66 4.04
CA ALA A 53 7.18 2.83 3.35
C ALA A 53 8.18 3.99 3.33
N THR A 54 9.16 3.99 4.25
CA THR A 54 10.19 5.04 4.38
C THR A 54 11.06 5.17 3.14
N ASP A 55 11.20 4.09 2.36
CA ASP A 55 12.08 4.03 1.19
C ASP A 55 11.31 4.40 -0.10
N ARG A 56 10.02 4.71 0.02
CA ARG A 56 9.12 4.98 -1.09
C ARG A 56 8.79 6.47 -1.22
N THR A 57 8.34 6.85 -2.42
CA THR A 57 7.96 8.24 -2.72
C THR A 57 6.87 8.77 -1.78
N VAL A 58 5.99 7.90 -1.28
CA VAL A 58 4.97 8.27 -0.29
C VAL A 58 5.55 8.87 0.99
N ALA A 59 6.77 8.50 1.39
CA ALA A 59 7.44 9.09 2.56
C ALA A 59 7.81 10.56 2.38
N LYS A 60 7.82 11.07 1.14
CA LYS A 60 8.08 12.47 0.81
C LYS A 60 6.78 13.25 0.53
N SER A 61 5.63 12.63 0.72
CA SER A 61 4.34 13.23 0.43
C SER A 61 3.87 14.11 1.59
N ASP A 62 3.39 15.32 1.28
CA ASP A 62 2.77 16.22 2.25
C ASP A 62 1.41 15.71 2.76
N LEU A 63 0.92 14.57 2.26
CA LEU A 63 -0.34 13.96 2.67
C LEU A 63 -0.27 13.25 4.02
N VAL A 64 0.93 12.85 4.47
CA VAL A 64 1.13 12.03 5.68
C VAL A 64 2.17 12.66 6.60
N SER A 65 2.05 12.41 7.91
CA SER A 65 3.01 12.88 8.91
C SER A 65 4.13 11.88 9.17
N ALA A 66 3.91 10.60 8.85
CA ALA A 66 4.89 9.55 9.03
C ALA A 66 4.73 8.43 7.98
N ALA A 67 5.85 7.85 7.57
CA ALA A 67 5.89 6.61 6.80
C ALA A 67 6.35 5.45 7.70
N LEU A 68 5.55 4.38 7.75
CA LEU A 68 5.80 3.26 8.64
C LEU A 68 6.74 2.24 8.02
N ARG A 69 7.58 1.61 8.84
CA ARG A 69 8.33 0.42 8.44
C ARG A 69 7.45 -0.81 8.56
N ARG A 70 7.79 -1.88 7.86
CA ARG A 70 7.10 -3.18 7.92
C ARG A 70 6.94 -3.66 9.36
N ARG A 71 7.98 -3.49 10.19
CA ARG A 71 7.96 -3.90 11.60
C ARG A 71 6.98 -3.11 12.47
N ASP A 72 6.61 -1.91 12.06
CA ASP A 72 5.66 -1.05 12.78
C ASP A 72 4.21 -1.44 12.44
N VAL A 73 4.01 -2.22 11.38
CA VAL A 73 2.71 -2.68 10.89
C VAL A 73 2.50 -4.16 11.24
N VAL A 74 3.41 -5.03 10.82
CA VAL A 74 3.28 -6.49 10.96
C VAL A 74 3.26 -6.90 12.43
N GLY A 75 2.30 -7.74 12.81
CA GLY A 75 2.12 -8.18 14.19
C GLY A 75 1.31 -7.20 15.06
N THR A 76 0.83 -6.09 14.49
CA THR A 76 -0.04 -5.12 15.16
C THR A 76 -1.47 -5.21 14.62
N PRO A 77 -2.47 -4.66 15.33
CA PRO A 77 -3.85 -4.56 14.80
C PRO A 77 -3.95 -3.79 13.47
N LEU A 78 -3.01 -2.86 13.21
CA LEU A 78 -2.98 -2.09 11.96
C LEU A 78 -2.79 -3.00 10.73
N ALA A 79 -2.03 -4.10 10.87
CA ALA A 79 -1.86 -5.04 9.76
C ALA A 79 -3.19 -5.60 9.27
N ARG A 80 -4.11 -5.92 10.19
CA ARG A 80 -5.44 -6.42 9.82
C ARG A 80 -6.20 -5.39 9.00
N GLN A 81 -6.24 -4.14 9.48
CA GLN A 81 -6.90 -3.04 8.76
C GLN A 81 -6.30 -2.82 7.37
N VAL A 82 -4.96 -2.85 7.26
CA VAL A 82 -4.26 -2.72 5.99
C VAL A 82 -4.67 -3.83 5.02
N PHE A 83 -4.67 -5.09 5.46
CA PHE A 83 -5.06 -6.21 4.60
C PHE A 83 -6.55 -6.19 4.24
N ASP A 84 -7.44 -5.83 5.18
CA ASP A 84 -8.88 -5.69 4.90
C ASP A 84 -9.14 -4.64 3.80
N ILE A 85 -8.40 -3.53 3.81
CA ILE A 85 -8.47 -2.49 2.76
C ILE A 85 -7.95 -3.03 1.43
N VAL A 86 -6.80 -3.70 1.44
CA VAL A 86 -6.18 -4.25 0.21
C VAL A 86 -7.06 -5.32 -0.40
N ASP A 87 -7.63 -6.22 0.40
CA ASP A 87 -8.57 -7.24 -0.07
C ASP A 87 -9.79 -6.59 -0.73
N ALA A 88 -10.33 -5.52 -0.13
CA ALA A 88 -11.41 -4.76 -0.75
C ALA A 88 -11.01 -4.09 -2.08
N ILE A 89 -9.81 -3.50 -2.15
CA ILE A 89 -9.27 -2.92 -3.39
C ILE A 89 -9.14 -4.01 -4.46
N LEU A 90 -8.46 -5.13 -4.14
CA LEU A 90 -8.26 -6.21 -5.08
C LEU A 90 -9.59 -6.77 -5.57
N LEU A 91 -10.58 -6.96 -4.69
CA LEU A 91 -11.89 -7.51 -5.06
C LEU A 91 -12.72 -6.57 -5.95
N GLN A 92 -12.60 -5.26 -5.76
CA GLN A 92 -13.52 -4.28 -6.37
C GLN A 92 -12.90 -3.46 -7.51
N ASP A 93 -11.58 -3.42 -7.62
CA ASP A 93 -10.88 -2.61 -8.60
C ASP A 93 -10.49 -3.44 -9.83
N PRO A 94 -11.17 -3.25 -10.97
CA PRO A 94 -10.91 -4.04 -12.18
C PRO A 94 -9.51 -3.80 -12.75
N ARG A 95 -8.78 -2.77 -12.32
CA ARG A 95 -7.41 -2.55 -12.79
C ARG A 95 -6.43 -3.63 -12.33
N PHE A 96 -6.81 -4.43 -11.33
CA PHE A 96 -6.03 -5.54 -10.80
C PHE A 96 -6.30 -6.87 -11.51
N PHE A 97 -7.39 -6.98 -12.29
CA PHE A 97 -7.76 -8.18 -13.06
C PHE A 97 -7.76 -7.92 -14.56
#